data_AF-A0A7Y6F8H4-F1
#
_entry.id   AF-A0A7Y6F8H4-F1
#
_cell.length_a   1.000
_cell.length_b   1.000
_cell.length_c   1.000
_cell.angle_alpha   90.00
_cell.angle_beta   90.00
_cell.angle_gamma   90.00
#
_symmetry.space_group_name_H-M   'P 1'
#
loop_
_entity.id
_entity.type
_entity.pdbx_description
1 polymer ?
#
loop_
_entity_poly.entity_id
_entity_poly.type
_entity_poly.pdbx_seq_one_letter_code
_entity_poly.pdbx_strand_id
1 'polypeptide(L)'
;MAVSLGEEIMLLSLDDTTGAAKGESAARWGVAAGMLLELVMAGRVTVKSGRVEVFDPTPTGDPLLDGRLDRLVRWVHGASSSRKVVDWLTREHVKGSQDVVDSLCARGLVTEERHRALGLFPVRRYPEADGSVERELRARLAAVVLHGAVPDARTSALVALVHATGMHPQTFPGLPKKELAPRMTEIADGHWAGVSVREAIRNLQAAITTVTVVTVLSVVP
;
A
#
# COMPACT_ATOMS: atom_id res chain seq x y z
N MET A 1 -10.80 -15.31 -2.44
CA MET A 1 -9.86 -14.35 -3.05
C MET A 1 -8.94 -13.82 -1.97
N ALA A 2 -7.65 -13.67 -2.26
CA ALA A 2 -6.66 -13.18 -1.30
C ALA A 2 -6.88 -11.70 -0.98
N VAL A 3 -6.41 -11.23 0.17
CA VAL A 3 -6.34 -9.80 0.50
C VAL A 3 -5.24 -9.19 -0.36
N SER A 4 -5.49 -8.05 -1.01
CA SER A 4 -4.53 -7.37 -1.90
C SER A 4 -3.45 -6.62 -1.11
N LEU A 5 -2.33 -6.24 -1.74
CA LEU A 5 -1.24 -5.51 -1.07
C LEU A 5 -1.72 -4.14 -0.56
N GLY A 6 -2.62 -3.49 -1.30
CA GLY A 6 -3.22 -2.23 -0.87
C GLY A 6 -4.11 -2.41 0.36
N GLU A 7 -4.89 -3.50 0.41
CA GLU A 7 -5.68 -3.87 1.59
C GLU A 7 -4.77 -4.26 2.76
N GLU A 8 -3.71 -5.05 2.57
CA GLU A 8 -2.73 -5.39 3.61
C GLU A 8 -2.06 -4.15 4.20
N ILE A 9 -1.68 -3.17 3.38
CA ILE A 9 -1.17 -1.87 3.85
C ILE A 9 -2.23 -1.11 4.66
N MET A 10 -3.49 -1.12 4.20
CA MET A 10 -4.58 -0.47 4.93
C MET A 10 -4.75 -1.10 6.31
N LEU A 11 -4.82 -2.44 6.41
CA LEU A 11 -4.95 -3.15 7.67
C LEU A 11 -3.81 -2.79 8.64
N LEU A 12 -2.56 -2.78 8.17
CA LEU A 12 -1.42 -2.34 9.00
C LEU A 12 -1.52 -0.89 9.50
N SER A 13 -2.28 -0.03 8.81
CA SER A 13 -2.44 1.38 9.15
C SER A 13 -3.61 1.71 10.07
N LEU A 14 -4.56 0.77 10.21
CA LEU A 14 -5.69 0.91 11.12
C LEU A 14 -5.18 0.77 12.56
N ASP A 15 -5.66 1.63 13.45
CA ASP A 15 -5.32 1.56 14.87
C ASP A 15 -6.39 0.73 15.60
N ASP A 16 -5.99 -0.40 16.17
CA ASP A 16 -6.86 -1.36 16.88
C ASP A 16 -7.67 -0.74 18.02
N THR A 17 -7.19 0.36 18.61
CA THR A 17 -7.81 1.02 19.77
C THR A 17 -8.76 2.16 19.40
N THR A 18 -8.46 2.88 18.31
CA THR A 18 -9.13 4.15 17.99
C THR A 18 -9.78 4.17 16.62
N GLY A 19 -9.51 3.17 15.77
CA GLY A 19 -9.92 3.12 14.36
C GLY A 19 -9.40 4.29 13.52
N ALA A 20 -8.48 5.10 14.07
CA ALA A 20 -7.94 6.29 13.42
C ALA A 20 -6.66 5.92 12.65
N ALA A 21 -6.52 6.42 11.42
CA ALA A 21 -5.34 6.16 10.60
C ALA A 21 -4.10 6.88 11.18
N LYS A 22 -3.26 6.19 11.94
CA LYS A 22 -1.95 6.72 12.37
C LYS A 22 -1.00 6.75 11.18
N GLY A 23 -0.47 7.92 10.85
CA GLY A 23 0.36 8.09 9.65
C GLY A 23 -0.46 7.98 8.35
N GLU A 24 -1.69 8.50 8.38
CA GLU A 24 -2.66 8.50 7.28
C GLU A 24 -2.07 8.84 5.91
N SER A 25 -1.14 9.80 5.83
CA SER A 25 -0.47 10.13 4.57
C SER A 25 0.40 8.98 4.06
N ALA A 26 1.27 8.41 4.89
CA ALA A 26 2.12 7.27 4.52
C ALA A 26 1.30 6.04 4.11
N ALA A 27 0.21 5.78 4.83
CA ALA A 27 -0.74 4.72 4.52
C ALA A 27 -1.40 4.94 3.15
N ARG A 28 -1.90 6.15 2.86
CA ARG A 28 -2.50 6.50 1.57
C ARG A 28 -1.55 6.27 0.39
N TRP A 29 -0.27 6.64 0.55
CA TRP A 29 0.76 6.36 -0.46
C TRP A 29 1.04 4.87 -0.60
N GLY A 30 1.12 4.14 0.50
CA GLY A 30 1.32 2.69 0.50
C GLY A 30 0.15 1.94 -0.13
N VAL A 31 -1.09 2.35 0.14
CA VAL A 31 -2.29 1.80 -0.51
C VAL A 31 -2.22 2.03 -2.02
N ALA A 32 -1.96 3.26 -2.46
CA ALA A 32 -1.86 3.57 -3.88
C ALA A 32 -0.78 2.75 -4.59
N ALA A 33 0.40 2.63 -3.97
CA ALA A 33 1.51 1.85 -4.50
C ALA A 33 1.26 0.34 -4.46
N GLY A 34 0.65 -0.18 -3.39
CA GLY A 34 0.27 -1.58 -3.25
C GLY A 34 -0.75 -2.00 -4.29
N MET A 35 -1.74 -1.15 -4.58
CA MET A 35 -2.73 -1.41 -5.63
C MET A 35 -2.10 -1.42 -7.03
N LEU A 36 -1.15 -0.51 -7.30
CA LEU A 36 -0.41 -0.53 -8.56
C LEU A 36 0.46 -1.80 -8.66
N LEU A 37 1.12 -2.17 -7.57
CA LEU A 37 1.98 -3.36 -7.52
C LEU A 37 1.20 -4.65 -7.70
N GLU A 38 -0.02 -4.75 -7.17
CA GLU A 38 -0.93 -5.86 -7.45
C GLU A 38 -1.27 -5.98 -8.94
N LEU A 39 -1.56 -4.86 -9.61
CA LEU A 39 -1.79 -4.87 -11.06
C LEU A 39 -0.54 -5.28 -11.84
N VAL A 40 0.66 -4.95 -11.36
CA VAL A 40 1.92 -5.41 -11.95
C VAL A 40 2.11 -6.91 -11.74
N MET A 41 1.86 -7.41 -10.53
CA MET A 41 1.96 -8.84 -10.22
C MET A 41 0.92 -9.67 -10.97
N ALA A 42 -0.26 -9.11 -11.24
CA ALA A 42 -1.29 -9.69 -12.09
C ALA A 42 -0.97 -9.57 -13.60
N GLY A 43 0.16 -8.97 -13.99
CA GLY A 43 0.57 -8.82 -15.38
C GLY A 43 -0.30 -7.86 -16.21
N ARG A 44 -1.10 -7.01 -15.56
CA ARG A 44 -1.99 -6.05 -16.24
C ARG A 44 -1.25 -4.78 -16.65
N VAL A 45 -0.31 -4.36 -15.82
CA VAL A 45 0.47 -3.13 -16.04
C VAL A 45 1.94 -3.37 -15.76
N THR A 46 2.79 -2.47 -16.23
CA THR A 46 4.20 -2.42 -15.86
C THR A 46 4.60 -0.99 -15.53
N VAL A 47 5.67 -0.83 -14.75
CA VAL A 47 6.27 0.48 -14.48
C VAL A 47 7.70 0.46 -14.97
N LYS A 48 7.95 1.13 -16.08
CA LYS A 48 9.25 1.18 -16.76
C LYS A 48 9.77 2.60 -16.79
N SER A 49 11.02 2.81 -16.38
CA SER A 49 11.66 4.14 -16.37
C SER A 49 10.79 5.23 -15.71
N GLY A 50 10.17 4.92 -14.57
CA GLY A 50 9.28 5.82 -13.83
C GLY A 50 7.93 6.12 -14.50
N ARG A 51 7.54 5.34 -15.52
CA ARG A 51 6.29 5.52 -16.27
C ARG A 51 5.43 4.27 -16.23
N VAL A 52 4.11 4.47 -16.13
CA VAL A 52 3.12 3.38 -16.13
C VAL A 52 2.73 3.06 -17.57
N GLU A 53 2.74 1.78 -17.91
CA GLU A 53 2.27 1.24 -19.18
C GLU A 53 1.23 0.15 -18.91
N VAL A 54 0.16 0.12 -19.70
CA VAL A 54 -0.85 -0.94 -19.65
C VAL A 54 -0.42 -2.02 -20.62
N PHE A 55 -0.26 -3.25 -20.12
CA PHE A 55 0.11 -4.41 -20.91
C PHE A 55 -1.13 -5.24 -21.30
N ASP A 56 -2.02 -5.49 -20.34
CA ASP A 56 -3.25 -6.24 -20.53
C ASP A 56 -4.39 -5.56 -19.75
N PRO A 57 -5.41 -4.99 -20.44
CA PRO A 57 -6.55 -4.35 -19.79
C PRO A 57 -7.63 -5.35 -19.34
N THR A 58 -7.42 -6.66 -19.52
CA THR A 58 -8.40 -7.69 -19.13
C THR A 58 -8.64 -7.65 -17.60
N PRO A 59 -9.88 -7.76 -17.13
CA PRO A 59 -10.19 -7.85 -15.71
C PRO A 59 -9.35 -8.90 -14.97
N THR A 60 -9.00 -8.62 -13.72
CA THR A 60 -8.34 -9.53 -12.78
C THR A 60 -9.35 -10.48 -12.12
N GLY A 61 -10.64 -10.12 -12.14
CA GLY A 61 -11.71 -10.83 -11.44
C GLY A 61 -11.92 -10.37 -10.00
N ASP A 62 -11.12 -9.40 -9.54
CA ASP A 62 -11.32 -8.69 -8.28
C ASP A 62 -11.93 -7.31 -8.56
N PRO A 63 -13.15 -7.02 -8.08
CA PRO A 63 -13.84 -5.76 -8.41
C PRO A 63 -13.08 -4.49 -8.03
N LEU A 64 -12.31 -4.51 -6.94
CA LEU A 64 -11.52 -3.37 -6.48
C LEU A 64 -10.35 -3.12 -7.44
N LEU A 65 -9.64 -4.18 -7.84
CA LEU A 65 -8.56 -4.09 -8.83
C LEU A 65 -9.08 -3.76 -10.22
N ASP A 66 -10.24 -4.29 -10.63
CA ASP A 66 -10.85 -4.04 -11.93
C ASP A 66 -11.26 -2.58 -12.08
N GLY A 67 -11.91 -2.01 -11.06
CA GLY A 67 -12.22 -0.58 -11.03
C GLY A 67 -10.96 0.31 -11.07
N ARG A 68 -9.88 -0.13 -10.43
CA ARG A 68 -8.58 0.55 -10.45
C ARG A 68 -7.92 0.49 -11.83
N LEU A 69 -7.94 -0.69 -12.46
CA LEU A 69 -7.38 -0.93 -13.78
C LEU A 69 -8.10 -0.07 -14.83
N ASP A 70 -9.43 -0.02 -14.81
CA ASP A 70 -10.20 0.84 -15.72
C ASP A 70 -9.82 2.33 -15.59
N ARG A 71 -9.71 2.85 -14.35
CA ARG A 71 -9.27 4.24 -14.12
C ARG A 71 -7.86 4.48 -14.65
N LEU A 72 -6.96 3.51 -14.46
CA LEU A 72 -5.58 3.58 -14.91
C LEU A 72 -5.50 3.57 -16.45
N VAL A 73 -6.24 2.69 -17.12
CA VAL A 73 -6.33 2.64 -18.60
C VAL A 73 -6.80 3.97 -19.16
N ARG A 74 -7.92 4.50 -18.64
CA ARG A 74 -8.45 5.81 -19.05
C ARG A 74 -7.45 6.94 -18.82
N TRP A 75 -6.71 6.90 -17.70
CA TRP A 75 -5.68 7.90 -17.41
C TRP A 75 -4.47 7.79 -18.34
N VAL A 76 -3.93 6.59 -18.61
CA VAL A 76 -2.76 6.39 -19.49
C VAL A 76 -3.06 6.83 -20.94
N HIS A 77 -4.31 6.67 -21.39
CA HIS A 77 -4.75 7.00 -22.75
C HIS A 77 -5.34 8.42 -22.89
N GLY A 78 -5.45 9.17 -21.80
CA GLY A 78 -5.89 10.56 -21.84
C GLY A 78 -4.87 11.49 -22.51
N ALA A 79 -5.35 12.45 -23.31
CA ALA A 79 -4.50 13.35 -24.11
C ALA A 79 -3.48 14.17 -23.28
N SER A 80 -3.80 14.49 -22.02
CA SER A 80 -2.91 15.25 -21.11
C SER A 80 -2.15 14.36 -20.13
N SER A 81 -2.11 13.04 -20.37
CA SER A 81 -1.47 12.11 -19.44
C SER A 81 0.05 12.22 -19.47
N SER A 82 0.65 12.53 -18.32
CA SER A 82 2.09 12.49 -18.17
C SER A 82 2.64 11.06 -18.17
N ARG A 83 1.81 10.05 -17.89
CA ARG A 83 2.16 8.63 -17.64
C ARG A 83 3.20 8.42 -16.55
N LYS A 84 3.62 9.45 -15.81
CA LYS A 84 4.61 9.31 -14.73
C LYS A 84 3.96 8.59 -13.56
N VAL A 85 4.65 7.61 -13.00
CA VAL A 85 4.14 6.84 -11.86
C VAL A 85 3.85 7.72 -10.65
N VAL A 86 4.69 8.73 -10.41
CA VAL A 86 4.49 9.70 -9.32
C VAL A 86 3.17 10.47 -9.46
N ASP A 87 2.78 10.84 -10.68
CA ASP A 87 1.54 11.58 -10.93
C ASP A 87 0.32 10.68 -10.75
N TRP A 88 0.41 9.40 -11.13
CA TRP A 88 -0.61 8.40 -10.86
C TRP A 88 -0.80 8.20 -9.35
N LEU A 89 0.28 7.96 -8.61
CA LEU A 89 0.23 7.78 -7.16
C LEU A 89 -0.29 9.05 -6.46
N THR A 90 0.09 10.24 -6.93
CA THR A 90 -0.44 11.52 -6.43
C THR A 90 -1.95 11.63 -6.62
N ARG A 91 -2.49 11.07 -7.70
CA ARG A 91 -3.93 11.06 -7.93
C ARG A 91 -4.64 10.01 -7.07
N GLU A 92 -4.06 8.83 -6.96
CA GLU A 92 -4.67 7.70 -6.27
C GLU A 92 -4.57 7.77 -4.75
N HIS A 93 -3.53 8.39 -4.15
CA HIS A 93 -3.45 8.46 -2.68
C HIS A 93 -4.60 9.28 -2.07
N VAL A 94 -5.19 10.23 -2.81
CA VAL A 94 -6.32 11.05 -2.35
C VAL A 94 -7.64 10.25 -2.34
N LYS A 95 -7.87 9.41 -3.35
CA LYS A 95 -9.16 8.73 -3.58
C LYS A 95 -9.15 7.25 -3.20
N GLY A 96 -7.98 6.63 -3.29
CA GLY A 96 -7.82 5.19 -3.33
C GLY A 96 -7.97 4.49 -1.99
N SER A 97 -7.85 5.21 -0.88
CA SER A 97 -7.96 4.63 0.47
C SER A 97 -9.41 4.33 0.86
N GLN A 98 -10.38 5.14 0.42
CA GLN A 98 -11.79 4.87 0.70
C GLN A 98 -12.26 3.61 -0.03
N ASP A 99 -11.94 3.47 -1.33
CA ASP A 99 -12.27 2.26 -2.11
C ASP A 99 -11.75 0.97 -1.45
N VAL A 100 -10.54 1.03 -0.88
CA VAL A 100 -9.92 -0.12 -0.18
C VAL A 100 -10.66 -0.44 1.13
N VAL A 101 -11.01 0.57 1.91
CA VAL A 101 -11.80 0.39 3.13
C VAL A 101 -13.19 -0.17 2.82
N ASP A 102 -13.84 0.33 1.77
CA ASP A 102 -15.15 -0.16 1.32
C ASP A 102 -15.06 -1.64 0.89
N SER A 103 -13.97 -2.03 0.20
CA SER A 103 -13.69 -3.43 -0.15
C SER A 103 -13.52 -4.31 1.10
N LEU A 104 -12.71 -3.86 2.06
CA LEU A 104 -12.50 -4.58 3.33
C LEU A 104 -13.81 -4.77 4.09
N CYS A 105 -14.67 -3.75 4.12
CA CYS A 105 -16.01 -3.82 4.73
C CYS A 105 -16.93 -4.78 3.97
N ALA A 106 -16.98 -4.69 2.64
CA ALA A 106 -17.79 -5.58 1.80
C ALA A 106 -17.39 -7.05 1.94
N ARG A 107 -16.11 -7.31 2.25
CA ARG A 107 -15.55 -8.63 2.52
C ARG A 107 -15.68 -9.08 3.98
N GLY A 108 -16.23 -8.23 4.86
CA GLY A 108 -16.38 -8.52 6.28
C GLY A 108 -15.07 -8.63 7.05
N LEU A 109 -13.96 -8.10 6.51
CA LEU A 109 -12.66 -8.10 7.18
C LEU A 109 -12.55 -6.99 8.22
N VAL A 110 -13.32 -5.92 8.01
CA VAL A 110 -13.37 -4.71 8.83
C VAL A 110 -14.83 -4.31 8.98
N THR A 111 -15.20 -3.77 10.15
CA THR A 111 -16.56 -3.25 10.41
C THR A 111 -16.56 -1.73 10.45
N GLU A 112 -17.48 -1.04 9.76
CA GLU A 112 -17.66 0.42 9.94
C GLU A 112 -18.40 0.69 11.26
N GLU A 113 -17.67 1.15 12.28
CA GLU A 113 -18.25 1.66 13.52
C GLU A 113 -18.34 3.19 13.48
N ARG A 114 -19.55 3.74 13.66
CA ARG A 114 -19.74 5.20 13.77
C ARG A 114 -19.75 5.62 15.23
N HIS A 115 -18.65 6.20 15.68
CA HIS A 115 -18.58 6.88 16.98
C HIS A 115 -18.97 8.35 16.85
N ARG A 116 -19.34 9.00 17.96
CA ARG A 116 -19.46 10.46 18.04
C ARG A 116 -18.39 11.01 18.98
N ALA A 117 -17.38 11.72 18.45
CA ALA A 117 -16.47 12.50 19.27
C ALA A 117 -17.23 13.70 19.88
N LEU A 118 -17.15 13.84 21.21
CA LEU A 118 -17.86 14.86 22.00
C LEU A 118 -19.40 14.91 21.77
N GLY A 119 -20.01 13.81 21.32
CA GLY A 119 -21.46 13.72 21.04
C GLY A 119 -21.93 14.42 19.76
N LEU A 120 -21.05 15.12 19.03
CA LEU A 120 -21.40 16.01 17.91
C LEU A 120 -20.72 15.63 16.58
N PHE A 121 -19.53 15.05 16.61
CA PHE A 121 -18.76 14.76 15.38
C PHE A 121 -18.69 13.25 15.11
N PRO A 122 -19.32 12.74 14.04
CA PRO A 122 -19.20 11.34 13.68
C PRO A 122 -17.75 11.01 13.28
N VAL A 123 -17.15 10.04 13.98
CA VAL A 123 -15.85 9.45 13.67
C VAL A 123 -16.09 8.02 13.18
N ARG A 124 -15.58 7.68 12.01
CA ARG A 124 -15.62 6.29 11.51
C ARG A 124 -14.43 5.54 12.08
N ARG A 125 -14.69 4.39 12.69
CA ARG A 125 -13.71 3.40 13.09
C ARG A 125 -13.91 2.15 12.26
N TYR A 126 -12.81 1.43 12.10
CA TYR A 126 -12.72 0.28 11.24
C TYR A 126 -12.01 -0.86 11.99
N PRO A 127 -12.57 -1.38 13.11
CA PRO A 127 -12.00 -2.55 13.76
C PRO A 127 -12.05 -3.77 12.83
N GLU A 128 -11.01 -4.60 12.88
CA GLU A 128 -11.03 -5.91 12.23
C GLU A 128 -12.13 -6.79 12.83
N ALA A 129 -12.80 -7.58 11.99
CA ALA A 129 -13.94 -8.40 12.42
C ALA A 129 -13.54 -9.52 13.41
N ASP A 130 -12.41 -10.18 13.20
CA ASP A 130 -11.86 -11.22 14.09
C ASP A 130 -10.35 -11.07 14.40
N GLY A 131 -9.70 -10.09 13.77
CA GLY A 131 -8.27 -9.81 13.91
C GLY A 131 -7.35 -10.89 13.30
N SER A 132 -7.86 -11.94 12.67
CA SER A 132 -7.02 -13.08 12.26
C SER A 132 -6.12 -12.72 11.08
N VAL A 133 -6.64 -11.91 10.16
CA VAL A 133 -5.93 -11.49 8.96
C VAL A 133 -4.76 -10.59 9.32
N GLU A 134 -4.95 -9.59 10.18
CA GLU A 134 -3.82 -8.78 10.65
C GLU A 134 -2.83 -9.58 11.50
N ARG A 135 -3.30 -10.47 12.38
CA ARG A 135 -2.38 -11.32 13.15
C ARG A 135 -1.51 -12.18 12.25
N GLU A 136 -2.09 -12.82 11.23
CA GLU A 136 -1.34 -13.58 10.23
C GLU A 136 -0.36 -12.67 9.46
N LEU A 137 -0.83 -11.50 9.03
CA LEU A 137 -0.03 -10.52 8.30
C LEU A 137 1.19 -10.06 9.09
N ARG A 138 1.00 -9.69 10.36
CA ARG A 138 2.06 -9.26 11.27
C ARG A 138 3.01 -10.40 11.60
N ALA A 139 2.50 -11.61 11.82
CA ALA A 139 3.33 -12.80 12.05
C ALA A 139 4.21 -13.11 10.83
N ARG A 140 3.66 -13.03 9.62
CA ARG A 140 4.38 -13.23 8.36
C ARG A 140 5.49 -12.18 8.18
N LEU A 141 5.22 -10.92 8.48
CA LEU A 141 6.22 -9.84 8.43
C LEU A 141 7.30 -10.01 9.50
N ALA A 142 6.93 -10.38 10.73
CA ALA A 142 7.86 -10.66 11.81
C ALA A 142 8.79 -11.84 11.48
N ALA A 143 8.25 -12.93 10.90
CA ALA A 143 9.04 -14.09 10.50
C ALA A 143 10.21 -13.71 9.58
N VAL A 144 9.98 -12.84 8.60
CA VAL A 144 11.01 -12.51 7.59
C VAL A 144 11.93 -11.37 8.02
N VAL A 145 11.39 -10.36 8.74
CA VAL A 145 12.15 -9.18 9.17
C VAL A 145 12.89 -9.41 10.48
N LEU A 146 12.28 -10.11 11.45
CA LEU A 146 12.86 -10.30 12.79
C LEU A 146 13.53 -11.67 12.94
N HIS A 147 13.00 -12.70 12.27
CA HIS A 147 13.47 -14.08 12.45
C HIS A 147 14.23 -14.64 11.24
N GLY A 148 14.47 -13.81 10.22
CA GLY A 148 15.30 -14.17 9.08
C GLY A 148 14.72 -15.24 8.16
N ALA A 149 13.42 -15.53 8.25
CA ALA A 149 12.76 -16.44 7.32
C ALA A 149 12.90 -15.95 5.87
N VAL A 150 12.86 -16.88 4.92
CA VAL A 150 12.91 -16.56 3.49
C VAL A 150 11.54 -16.03 3.05
N PRO A 151 11.43 -14.78 2.60
CA PRO A 151 10.16 -14.22 2.17
C PRO A 151 9.79 -14.74 0.78
N ASP A 152 8.50 -14.94 0.55
CA ASP A 152 7.96 -15.12 -0.79
C ASP A 152 7.84 -13.77 -1.53
N ALA A 153 7.40 -13.81 -2.79
CA ALA A 153 7.32 -12.59 -3.59
C ALA A 153 6.32 -11.58 -3.02
N ARG A 154 5.19 -12.04 -2.51
CA ARG A 154 4.15 -11.17 -1.95
C ARG A 154 4.63 -10.48 -0.67
N THR A 155 5.25 -11.23 0.23
CA THR A 155 5.78 -10.73 1.49
C THR A 155 6.92 -9.75 1.23
N SER A 156 7.79 -10.06 0.27
CA SER A 156 8.88 -9.15 -0.09
C SER A 156 8.36 -7.84 -0.70
N ALA A 157 7.31 -7.89 -1.52
CA ALA A 157 6.62 -6.72 -2.05
C ALA A 157 6.07 -5.85 -0.91
N LEU A 158 5.40 -6.47 0.06
CA LEU A 158 4.83 -5.78 1.20
C LEU A 158 5.92 -5.14 2.08
N VAL A 159 7.01 -5.86 2.37
CA VAL A 159 8.17 -5.33 3.11
C VAL A 159 8.76 -4.13 2.38
N ALA A 160 8.91 -4.20 1.06
CA ALA A 160 9.43 -3.10 0.26
C ALA A 160 8.52 -1.87 0.31
N LEU A 161 7.19 -2.06 0.25
CA LEU A 161 6.21 -0.98 0.38
C LEU A 161 6.26 -0.32 1.76
N VAL A 162 6.22 -1.12 2.84
CA VAL A 162 6.32 -0.61 4.23
C VAL A 162 7.62 0.18 4.42
N HIS A 163 8.72 -0.32 3.88
CA HIS A 163 10.01 0.36 3.96
C HIS A 163 10.00 1.69 3.19
N ALA A 164 9.42 1.70 1.98
CA ALA A 164 9.34 2.87 1.11
C ALA A 164 8.49 4.00 1.70
N THR A 165 7.39 3.66 2.35
CA THR A 165 6.44 4.62 2.91
C THR A 165 6.80 5.06 4.32
N GLY A 166 7.77 4.40 4.96
CA GLY A 166 8.16 4.70 6.34
C GLY A 166 7.15 4.18 7.37
N MET A 167 6.35 3.17 7.04
CA MET A 167 5.33 2.58 7.92
C MET A 167 5.92 1.62 8.98
N HIS A 168 7.19 1.78 9.34
CA HIS A 168 7.86 0.97 10.36
C HIS A 168 7.13 0.99 11.71
N PRO A 169 6.72 2.15 12.26
CA PRO A 169 6.08 2.21 13.58
C PRO A 169 4.72 1.50 13.63
N GLN A 170 3.97 1.51 12.53
CA GLN A 170 2.68 0.84 12.42
C GLN A 170 2.85 -0.67 12.27
N THR A 171 3.88 -1.10 11.54
CA THR A 171 4.12 -2.53 11.25
C THR A 171 4.80 -3.25 12.41
N PHE A 172 5.77 -2.58 13.05
CA PHE A 172 6.61 -3.13 14.11
C PHE A 172 6.62 -2.17 15.32
N PRO A 173 5.50 -2.09 16.06
CA PRO A 173 5.38 -1.16 17.18
C PRO A 173 6.43 -1.45 18.26
N GLY A 174 7.07 -0.39 18.75
CA GLY A 174 8.10 -0.48 19.79
C GLY A 174 9.51 -0.84 19.31
N LEU A 175 9.70 -1.16 18.02
CA LEU A 175 11.01 -1.44 17.46
C LEU A 175 11.57 -0.21 16.71
N PRO A 176 12.85 0.15 16.92
CA PRO A 176 13.44 1.31 16.25
C PRO A 176 13.71 0.99 14.78
N LYS A 177 13.37 1.92 13.89
CA LYS A 177 13.60 1.81 12.44
C LYS A 177 15.04 1.41 12.09
N LYS A 178 16.04 1.84 12.86
CA LYS A 178 17.46 1.53 12.62
C LYS A 178 17.78 0.03 12.72
N GLU A 179 17.04 -0.72 13.53
CA GLU A 179 17.22 -2.17 13.65
C GLU A 179 16.53 -2.93 12.51
N LEU A 180 15.39 -2.40 12.03
CA LEU A 180 14.59 -3.01 10.98
C LEU A 180 15.11 -2.70 9.57
N ALA A 181 15.60 -1.48 9.37
CA ALA A 181 15.93 -0.96 8.05
C ALA A 181 16.93 -1.82 7.27
N PRO A 182 18.05 -2.32 7.84
CA PRO A 182 19.00 -3.14 7.10
C PRO A 182 18.36 -4.40 6.50
N ARG A 183 17.59 -5.14 7.30
CA ARG A 183 16.92 -6.36 6.85
C ARG A 183 15.82 -6.07 5.84
N MET A 184 15.04 -5.01 6.05
CA MET A 184 14.00 -4.62 5.10
C MET A 184 14.56 -4.15 3.76
N THR A 185 15.71 -3.46 3.75
CA THR A 185 16.43 -3.08 2.53
C THR A 185 16.94 -4.32 1.79
N GLU A 186 17.56 -5.26 2.50
CA GLU A 186 18.00 -6.54 1.91
C GLU A 186 16.85 -7.29 1.23
N ILE A 187 15.69 -7.38 1.89
CA ILE A 187 14.49 -8.00 1.32
C ILE A 187 13.98 -7.22 0.11
N ALA A 188 13.92 -5.89 0.19
CA ALA A 188 13.43 -5.03 -0.89
C ALA A 188 14.31 -5.12 -2.14
N ASP A 189 15.63 -5.24 -1.98
CA ASP A 189 16.60 -5.31 -3.07
C ASP A 189 16.84 -6.75 -3.59
N GLY A 190 16.28 -7.76 -2.92
CA GLY A 190 16.45 -9.17 -3.24
C GLY A 190 15.86 -9.63 -4.57
N HIS A 191 16.23 -10.84 -5.00
CA HIS A 191 15.80 -11.46 -6.27
C HIS A 191 14.59 -12.39 -6.12
N TRP A 192 13.51 -11.90 -5.52
CA TRP A 192 12.34 -12.71 -5.14
C TRP A 192 11.19 -12.69 -6.16
N ALA A 193 11.16 -11.74 -7.10
CA ALA A 193 10.17 -11.66 -8.18
C ALA A 193 10.83 -11.46 -9.55
N GLY A 194 10.05 -11.57 -10.64
CA GLY A 194 10.52 -11.28 -12.00
C GLY A 194 11.03 -9.84 -12.18
N VAL A 195 11.86 -9.62 -13.21
CA VAL A 195 12.55 -8.33 -13.46
C VAL A 195 11.57 -7.14 -13.47
N SER A 196 10.41 -7.31 -14.10
CA SER A 196 9.38 -6.26 -14.20
C SER A 196 8.80 -5.85 -12.84
N VAL A 197 8.46 -6.80 -11.97
CA VAL A 197 7.95 -6.52 -10.62
C VAL A 197 9.01 -5.78 -9.79
N ARG A 198 10.28 -6.22 -9.87
CA ARG A 198 11.39 -5.55 -9.17
C ARG A 198 11.61 -4.13 -9.69
N GLU A 199 11.54 -3.92 -11.00
CA GLU A 199 11.65 -2.59 -11.60
C GLU A 199 10.50 -1.68 -11.14
N ALA A 200 9.27 -2.22 -11.07
CA ALA A 200 8.13 -1.46 -10.60
C ALA A 200 8.30 -1.02 -9.13
N ILE A 201 8.80 -1.89 -8.26
CA ILE A 201 9.05 -1.55 -6.86
C ILE A 201 10.09 -0.46 -6.72
N ARG A 202 11.21 -0.56 -7.44
CA ARG A 202 12.24 0.51 -7.42
C ARG A 202 11.68 1.84 -7.90
N ASN A 203 10.89 1.83 -8.98
CA ASN A 203 10.24 3.04 -9.50
C ASN A 203 9.21 3.63 -8.51
N LEU A 204 8.44 2.76 -7.83
CA LEU A 204 7.50 3.15 -6.77
C LEU A 204 8.23 3.75 -5.56
N GLN A 205 9.31 3.10 -5.09
CA GLN A 205 10.16 3.59 -4.00
C GLN A 205 10.74 4.97 -4.29
N ALA A 206 11.28 5.16 -5.50
CA ALA A 206 11.82 6.43 -5.94
C ALA A 206 10.73 7.52 -6.01
N ALA A 207 9.56 7.18 -6.53
CA ALA A 207 8.43 8.11 -6.62
C ALA A 207 7.91 8.53 -5.24
N ILE A 208 7.73 7.58 -4.32
CA ILE A 208 7.26 7.85 -2.95
C ILE A 208 8.28 8.73 -2.21
N THR A 209 9.57 8.36 -2.25
CA THR A 209 10.63 9.12 -1.56
C THR A 209 10.71 10.57 -2.05
N THR A 210 10.55 10.80 -3.36
CA THR A 210 10.53 12.15 -3.94
C THR A 210 9.40 13.00 -3.37
N VAL A 211 8.21 12.41 -3.17
CA VAL A 211 7.05 13.15 -2.68
C VAL A 211 7.15 13.44 -1.18
N THR A 212 7.61 12.49 -0.37
CA THR A 212 7.70 12.65 1.09
C THR A 212 8.70 13.74 1.49
N VAL A 213 9.80 13.92 0.74
CA VAL A 213 10.81 14.98 0.99
C VAL A 213 10.23 16.38 0.75
N VAL A 214 9.37 16.55 -0.26
CA VAL A 214 8.75 17.86 -0.57
C VAL A 214 7.75 18.28 0.51
N THR A 215 7.06 17.34 1.14
CA THR A 215 6.11 17.66 2.22
C THR A 215 6.80 18.11 3.50
N VAL A 216 7.99 17.59 3.82
CA VAL A 216 8.75 18.01 5.02
C VAL A 216 9.36 19.41 4.84
N LEU A 217 9.81 19.76 3.63
CA LEU A 217 10.39 21.09 3.36
C LEU A 217 9.33 22.22 3.32
N SER A 218 8.04 21.88 3.22
CA SER A 218 6.94 22.86 3.19
C SER A 218 6.31 23.10 4.56
N VAL A 219 6.69 22.33 5.59
CA VAL A 219 6.19 22.44 6.97
C VAL A 219 7.36 22.79 7.90
N VAL A 220 8.05 23.87 7.58
CA VAL A 220 8.90 24.60 8.53
C VAL A 220 8.62 26.09 8.30
N PRO A 221 7.78 26.75 9.12
CA PRO A 221 7.80 28.20 9.23
C PRO A 221 9.08 28.68 9.93
#